data_AF-A0A7X7D580-F1
#
_entry.id   AF-A0A7X7D580-F1
#
_cell.length_a   1.000
_cell.length_b   1.000
_cell.length_c   1.000
_cell.angle_alpha   90.00
_cell.angle_beta   90.00
_cell.angle_gamma   90.00
#
_symmetry.space_group_name_H-M   'P 1'
#
loop_
_entity.id
_entity.type
_entity.pdbx_description
1 polymer ?
#
loop_
_entity_poly.entity_id
_entity_poly.type
_entity_poly.pdbx_seq_one_letter_code
_entity_poly.pdbx_strand_id
1 'polypeptide(L)'
;MTTEIEEPPIVAYLAVEEKSIIERFNADFADTVLMVTRNLGGFPEATDCELVGIDPEGLDSKVTDPAGVHDLRLDFNIPVEVPDHLTSALFDLIERARDASGDTGQTSAEREAAALAAIGTHLTEVVAVSDVHPHLRQITFGGGDLATTFDPVGPDCFFYVLLPPPGRTELGIDQTFTWEAHARMPVEDQPVGAYYTLRAWRPEKAELDIWMVLHGEGDHAGPASSWAARAQVGDKVALWGPRTAFHPPDGTDHLVLVGDETGLPAIAGIIDWMPDGMTATVLAEVAEESERQELPSRAGVDVIWLHREGAEAGTTSLLADAARALPPLPESTYVWGGGESKAMTAVRRHVRNDRGLDRESVALVAYWRHKATTDADVDSE
;
A
#
# COMPACT_ATOMS: atom_id res chain seq x y z
N MET A 1 -44.83 -22.06 15.30
CA MET A 1 -43.41 -22.03 14.91
C MET A 1 -43.24 -20.86 13.98
N THR A 2 -43.06 -19.67 14.54
CA THR A 2 -42.47 -18.54 13.84
C THR A 2 -40.98 -18.83 13.78
N THR A 3 -40.49 -19.23 12.62
CA THR A 3 -39.06 -19.13 12.30
C THR A 3 -38.71 -17.65 12.42
N GLU A 4 -37.95 -17.28 13.45
CA GLU A 4 -37.21 -16.02 13.44
C GLU A 4 -36.37 -16.04 12.16
N ILE A 5 -36.67 -15.14 11.25
CA ILE A 5 -35.81 -14.91 10.08
C ILE A 5 -34.58 -14.26 10.68
N GLU A 6 -33.50 -15.03 10.75
CA GLU A 6 -32.20 -14.54 11.20
C GLU A 6 -31.83 -13.38 10.28
N GLU A 7 -31.53 -12.21 10.85
CA GLU A 7 -31.17 -11.02 10.08
C GLU A 7 -29.95 -11.34 9.20
N PRO A 8 -29.94 -10.93 7.92
CA PRO A 8 -28.82 -11.20 7.03
C PRO A 8 -27.51 -10.67 7.65
N PRO A 9 -26.42 -11.46 7.65
CA PRO A 9 -25.14 -11.06 8.23
C PRO A 9 -24.62 -9.69 7.76
N ILE A 10 -24.98 -9.26 6.53
CA ILE A 10 -24.64 -7.93 6.02
C ILE A 10 -25.16 -6.78 6.91
N VAL A 11 -26.32 -6.93 7.56
CA VAL A 11 -26.94 -5.85 8.33
C VAL A 11 -26.07 -5.50 9.54
N ALA A 12 -25.58 -6.53 10.25
CA ALA A 12 -24.68 -6.33 11.38
C ALA A 12 -23.33 -5.75 10.96
N TYR A 13 -22.84 -6.12 9.78
CA TYR A 13 -21.61 -5.57 9.20
C TYR A 13 -21.77 -4.08 8.86
N LEU A 14 -22.83 -3.71 8.13
CA LEU A 14 -23.07 -2.31 7.75
C LEU A 14 -23.35 -1.42 8.98
N ALA A 15 -23.95 -1.96 10.05
CA ALA A 15 -24.13 -1.21 11.29
C ALA A 15 -22.81 -0.72 11.93
N VAL A 16 -21.67 -1.32 11.56
CA VAL A 16 -20.33 -0.93 12.00
C VAL A 16 -19.58 -0.17 10.90
N GLU A 17 -19.65 -0.66 9.66
CA GLU A 17 -18.80 -0.22 8.56
C GLU A 17 -19.44 0.78 7.59
N GLU A 18 -20.74 1.09 7.71
CA GLU A 18 -21.43 2.00 6.78
C GLU A 18 -20.70 3.33 6.63
N LYS A 19 -20.35 3.95 7.76
CA LYS A 19 -19.70 5.27 7.75
C LYS A 19 -18.32 5.23 7.07
N SER A 20 -17.49 4.23 7.39
CA SER A 20 -16.14 4.10 6.83
C SER A 20 -16.20 3.84 5.31
N ILE A 21 -17.17 3.04 4.87
CA ILE A 21 -17.42 2.78 3.44
C ILE A 21 -17.82 4.07 2.73
N ILE A 22 -18.80 4.81 3.25
CA ILE A 22 -19.28 6.06 2.64
C ILE A 22 -18.14 7.09 2.55
N GLU A 23 -17.40 7.30 3.64
CA GLU A 23 -16.29 8.26 3.69
C GLU A 23 -15.20 7.91 2.67
N ARG A 24 -14.85 6.62 2.55
CA ARG A 24 -13.88 6.15 1.55
C ARG A 24 -14.37 6.40 0.14
N PHE A 25 -15.60 6.03 -0.21
CA PHE A 25 -16.10 6.21 -1.57
C PHE A 25 -16.19 7.68 -1.97
N ASN A 26 -16.65 8.55 -1.07
CA ASN A 26 -16.71 9.98 -1.34
C ASN A 26 -15.31 10.62 -1.46
N ALA A 27 -14.33 10.16 -0.67
CA ALA A 27 -12.98 10.70 -0.69
C ALA A 27 -12.12 10.19 -1.84
N ASP A 28 -12.20 8.90 -2.15
CA ASP A 28 -11.27 8.22 -3.04
C ASP A 28 -11.89 7.87 -4.40
N PHE A 29 -13.24 7.78 -4.46
CA PHE A 29 -13.97 7.30 -5.64
C PHE A 29 -15.07 8.26 -6.15
N ALA A 30 -14.93 9.57 -5.91
CA ALA A 30 -15.93 10.57 -6.29
C ALA A 30 -16.27 10.56 -7.81
N ASP A 31 -15.27 10.37 -8.69
CA ASP A 31 -15.50 10.26 -10.14
C ASP A 31 -16.28 8.99 -10.51
N THR A 32 -16.08 7.88 -9.78
CA THR A 32 -16.89 6.66 -9.92
C THR A 32 -18.33 6.91 -9.52
N VAL A 33 -18.58 7.49 -8.34
CA VAL A 33 -19.93 7.79 -7.85
C VAL A 33 -20.66 8.71 -8.85
N LEU A 34 -19.99 9.74 -9.35
CA LEU A 34 -20.55 10.67 -10.33
C LEU A 34 -20.84 9.99 -11.68
N MET A 35 -19.96 9.09 -12.14
CA MET A 35 -20.16 8.32 -13.37
C MET A 35 -21.37 7.38 -13.26
N VAL A 36 -21.51 6.65 -12.15
CA VAL A 36 -22.67 5.79 -11.88
C VAL A 36 -23.96 6.63 -11.84
N THR A 37 -23.93 7.77 -11.16
CA THR A 37 -25.06 8.70 -11.05
C THR A 37 -25.54 9.21 -12.40
N ARG A 38 -24.62 9.63 -13.27
CA ARG A 38 -24.96 10.16 -14.60
C ARG A 38 -25.59 9.12 -15.51
N ASN A 39 -25.17 7.85 -15.40
CA ASN A 39 -25.52 6.81 -16.35
C ASN A 39 -26.65 5.87 -15.87
N LEU A 40 -26.75 5.61 -14.56
CA LEU A 40 -27.80 4.79 -13.97
C LEU A 40 -28.83 5.60 -13.17
N GLY A 41 -28.44 6.72 -12.58
CA GLY A 41 -29.29 7.54 -11.72
C GLY A 41 -30.25 8.47 -12.46
N GLY A 42 -30.12 8.60 -13.78
CA GLY A 42 -30.96 9.49 -14.58
C GLY A 42 -30.60 10.97 -14.48
N PHE A 43 -29.40 11.31 -13.98
CA PHE A 43 -28.90 12.68 -13.85
C PHE A 43 -27.71 12.96 -14.77
N PRO A 44 -27.88 13.01 -16.11
CA PRO A 44 -26.76 13.15 -17.04
C PRO A 44 -25.98 14.48 -16.90
N GLU A 45 -26.63 15.52 -16.38
CA GLU A 45 -26.02 16.84 -16.12
C GLU A 45 -25.51 16.99 -14.68
N ALA A 46 -25.48 15.92 -13.88
CA ALA A 46 -24.93 15.96 -12.52
C ALA A 46 -23.49 16.49 -12.55
N THR A 47 -23.18 17.40 -11.64
CA THR A 47 -21.84 17.98 -11.47
C THR A 47 -21.13 17.43 -10.24
N ASP A 48 -21.89 16.91 -9.28
CA ASP A 48 -21.39 16.33 -8.04
C ASP A 48 -22.37 15.28 -7.53
N CYS A 49 -21.87 14.31 -6.75
CA CYS A 49 -22.69 13.30 -6.09
C CYS A 49 -22.00 12.78 -4.83
N GLU A 50 -22.70 12.86 -3.71
CA GLU A 50 -22.24 12.41 -2.40
C GLU A 50 -23.06 11.19 -1.96
N LEU A 51 -22.40 10.06 -1.67
CA LEU A 51 -23.03 8.93 -1.01
C LEU A 51 -23.39 9.31 0.43
N VAL A 52 -24.61 8.99 0.85
CA VAL A 52 -25.13 9.30 2.19
C VAL A 52 -25.69 8.09 2.92
N GLY A 53 -25.82 6.95 2.23
CA GLY A 53 -26.31 5.71 2.83
C GLY A 53 -25.94 4.49 1.99
N ILE A 54 -25.78 3.36 2.65
CA ILE A 54 -25.65 2.05 2.02
C ILE A 54 -26.37 1.01 2.87
N ASP A 55 -27.18 0.19 2.21
CA ASP A 55 -27.90 -0.90 2.86
C ASP A 55 -27.85 -2.17 2.00
N PRO A 56 -28.42 -3.31 2.45
CA PRO A 56 -28.40 -4.55 1.67
C PRO A 56 -29.03 -4.47 0.27
N GLU A 57 -29.87 -3.49 0.00
CA GLU A 57 -30.59 -3.32 -1.26
C GLU A 57 -29.92 -2.30 -2.20
N GLY A 58 -29.07 -1.40 -1.72
CA GLY A 58 -28.46 -0.39 -2.58
C GLY A 58 -27.78 0.78 -1.90
N LEU A 59 -27.64 1.87 -2.67
CA LEU A 59 -26.95 3.09 -2.30
C LEU A 59 -27.90 4.29 -2.32
N ASP A 60 -27.78 5.15 -1.33
CA ASP A 60 -28.42 6.46 -1.28
C ASP A 60 -27.41 7.58 -1.51
N SER A 61 -27.79 8.58 -2.32
CA SER A 61 -26.89 9.68 -2.68
C SER A 61 -27.60 11.03 -2.78
N LYS A 62 -26.85 12.10 -2.55
CA LYS A 62 -27.23 13.49 -2.84
C LYS A 62 -26.57 13.91 -4.15
N VAL A 63 -27.39 14.15 -5.17
CA VAL A 63 -26.91 14.53 -6.50
C VAL A 63 -27.09 16.02 -6.71
N THR A 64 -26.04 16.71 -7.18
CA THR A 64 -26.11 18.13 -7.53
C THR A 64 -26.05 18.33 -9.04
N ASP A 65 -27.07 18.97 -9.61
CA ASP A 65 -27.15 19.35 -11.02
C ASP A 65 -27.55 20.85 -11.17
N PRO A 66 -27.66 21.41 -12.39
CA PRO A 66 -28.07 22.80 -12.58
C PRO A 66 -29.45 23.18 -12.02
N ALA A 67 -30.33 22.19 -11.76
CA ALA A 67 -31.66 22.40 -11.20
C ALA A 67 -31.68 22.36 -9.66
N GLY A 68 -30.63 21.82 -9.02
CA GLY A 68 -30.45 21.83 -7.57
C GLY A 68 -29.88 20.53 -7.03
N VAL A 69 -30.23 20.23 -5.78
CA VAL A 69 -29.81 19.00 -5.07
C VAL A 69 -31.00 18.03 -5.00
N HIS A 70 -30.77 16.77 -5.34
CA HIS A 70 -31.80 15.73 -5.43
C HIS A 70 -31.39 14.48 -4.64
N ASP A 71 -32.39 13.76 -4.14
CA ASP A 71 -32.21 12.42 -3.57
C ASP A 71 -32.20 11.39 -4.69
N LEU A 72 -31.20 10.51 -4.67
CA LEU A 72 -31.08 9.37 -5.58
C LEU A 72 -30.92 8.07 -4.79
N ARG A 73 -31.69 7.06 -5.18
CA ARG A 73 -31.52 5.67 -4.77
C ARG A 73 -31.06 4.83 -5.96
N LEU A 74 -29.99 4.07 -5.78
CA LEU A 74 -29.48 3.12 -6.77
C LEU A 74 -29.52 1.72 -6.19
N ASP A 75 -30.38 0.87 -6.75
CA ASP A 75 -30.57 -0.49 -6.26
C ASP A 75 -29.50 -1.45 -6.81
N PHE A 76 -28.99 -2.31 -5.93
CA PHE A 76 -28.22 -3.48 -6.34
C PHE A 76 -29.09 -4.42 -7.17
N ASN A 77 -28.48 -5.09 -8.14
CA ASN A 77 -29.18 -6.06 -8.96
C ASN A 77 -29.66 -7.27 -8.14
N ILE A 78 -28.88 -7.65 -7.12
CA ILE A 78 -29.21 -8.71 -6.17
C ILE A 78 -28.98 -8.14 -4.76
N PRO A 79 -29.97 -8.25 -3.85
CA PRO A 79 -29.76 -7.87 -2.46
C PRO A 79 -28.58 -8.63 -1.84
N VAL A 80 -27.73 -7.91 -1.12
CA VAL A 80 -26.57 -8.48 -0.46
C VAL A 80 -27.05 -9.18 0.81
N GLU A 81 -26.69 -10.45 1.00
CA GLU A 81 -27.03 -11.19 2.24
C GLU A 81 -25.84 -11.31 3.19
N VAL A 82 -24.61 -11.34 2.64
CA VAL A 82 -23.36 -11.50 3.39
C VAL A 82 -22.32 -10.46 2.96
N PRO A 83 -21.44 -10.00 3.87
CA PRO A 83 -20.44 -8.96 3.59
C PRO A 83 -19.57 -9.24 2.37
N ASP A 84 -19.16 -10.49 2.16
CA ASP A 84 -18.29 -10.91 1.06
C ASP A 84 -18.88 -10.59 -0.34
N HIS A 85 -20.21 -10.41 -0.44
CA HIS A 85 -20.87 -10.09 -1.71
C HIS A 85 -21.03 -8.59 -1.95
N LEU A 86 -20.76 -7.73 -0.96
CA LEU A 86 -20.94 -6.28 -1.08
C LEU A 86 -20.08 -5.69 -2.20
N THR A 87 -18.80 -6.08 -2.23
CA THR A 87 -17.84 -5.66 -3.27
C THR A 87 -18.35 -6.01 -4.67
N SER A 88 -18.85 -7.24 -4.86
CA SER A 88 -19.41 -7.67 -6.14
C SER A 88 -20.66 -6.86 -6.54
N ALA A 89 -21.52 -6.50 -5.58
CA ALA A 89 -22.70 -5.68 -5.83
C ALA A 89 -22.33 -4.25 -6.27
N LEU A 90 -21.28 -3.68 -5.67
CA LEU A 90 -20.75 -2.37 -6.04
C LEU A 90 -20.11 -2.41 -7.45
N PHE A 91 -19.36 -3.48 -7.77
CA PHE A 91 -18.81 -3.67 -9.12
C PHE A 91 -19.90 -3.82 -10.18
N ASP A 92 -21.00 -4.53 -9.90
CA ASP A 92 -22.15 -4.64 -10.82
C ASP A 92 -22.71 -3.26 -11.20
N LEU A 93 -22.84 -2.33 -10.24
CA LEU A 93 -23.26 -0.96 -10.53
C LEU A 93 -22.29 -0.23 -11.46
N ILE A 94 -20.99 -0.40 -11.23
CA ILE A 94 -19.94 0.22 -12.05
C ILE A 94 -19.98 -0.35 -13.48
N GLU A 95 -20.04 -1.68 -13.63
CA GLU A 95 -20.11 -2.34 -14.94
C GLU A 95 -21.36 -1.91 -15.73
N ARG A 96 -22.53 -1.89 -15.09
CA ARG A 96 -23.78 -1.43 -15.72
C ARG A 96 -23.70 0.04 -16.12
N ALA A 97 -23.13 0.89 -15.28
CA ALA A 97 -22.95 2.31 -15.59
C ALA A 97 -21.97 2.52 -16.75
N ARG A 98 -20.89 1.74 -16.80
CA ARG A 98 -19.91 1.74 -17.89
C ARG A 98 -20.57 1.34 -19.20
N ASP A 99 -21.32 0.25 -19.22
CA ASP A 99 -22.09 -0.21 -20.39
C ASP A 99 -23.08 0.85 -20.88
N ALA A 100 -23.76 1.54 -19.96
CA ALA A 100 -24.68 2.63 -20.29
C ALA A 100 -23.98 3.90 -20.81
N SER A 101 -22.76 4.18 -20.35
CA SER A 101 -22.01 5.39 -20.73
C SER A 101 -21.51 5.37 -22.18
N GLY A 102 -21.18 4.18 -22.70
CA GLY A 102 -20.50 4.03 -24.00
C GLY A 102 -19.08 4.61 -24.06
N ASP A 103 -18.49 5.02 -22.93
CA ASP A 103 -17.13 5.54 -22.83
C ASP A 103 -16.11 4.43 -22.51
N THR A 104 -14.93 4.54 -23.10
CA THR A 104 -13.78 3.64 -22.93
C THR A 104 -12.83 4.05 -21.80
N GLY A 105 -13.06 5.19 -21.14
CA GLY A 105 -12.29 5.61 -19.96
C GLY A 105 -12.48 4.68 -18.75
N GLN A 106 -11.68 4.91 -17.71
CA GLN A 106 -11.83 4.24 -16.41
C GLN A 106 -12.00 5.29 -15.33
N THR A 107 -12.83 5.01 -14.34
CA THR A 107 -12.95 5.77 -13.09
C THR A 107 -11.90 5.31 -12.08
N SER A 108 -11.74 6.04 -10.97
CA SER A 108 -10.82 5.68 -9.89
C SER A 108 -11.04 4.27 -9.33
N ALA A 109 -12.29 3.85 -9.07
CA ALA A 109 -12.58 2.50 -8.59
C ALA A 109 -12.23 1.43 -9.62
N GLU A 110 -12.49 1.67 -10.92
CA GLU A 110 -12.10 0.73 -11.99
C GLU A 110 -10.57 0.63 -12.10
N ARG A 111 -9.84 1.75 -11.92
CA ARG A 111 -8.37 1.75 -11.90
C ARG A 111 -7.84 0.98 -10.69
N GLU A 112 -8.40 1.18 -9.51
CA GLU A 112 -8.01 0.45 -8.29
C GLU A 112 -8.29 -1.05 -8.45
N ALA A 113 -9.46 -1.41 -8.97
CA ALA A 113 -9.85 -2.79 -9.23
C ALA A 113 -8.93 -3.47 -10.26
N ALA A 114 -8.64 -2.79 -11.36
CA ALA A 114 -7.71 -3.28 -12.37
C ALA A 114 -6.30 -3.46 -11.79
N ALA A 115 -5.84 -2.52 -10.96
CA ALA A 115 -4.56 -2.64 -10.26
C ALA A 115 -4.55 -3.83 -9.31
N LEU A 116 -5.62 -4.07 -8.55
CA LEU A 116 -5.77 -5.23 -7.67
C LEU A 116 -5.81 -6.56 -8.44
N ALA A 117 -6.54 -6.60 -9.56
CA ALA A 117 -6.63 -7.78 -10.41
C ALA A 117 -5.33 -8.09 -11.17
N ALA A 118 -4.50 -7.07 -11.42
CA ALA A 118 -3.19 -7.22 -12.05
C ALA A 118 -2.12 -7.77 -11.09
N ILE A 119 -2.41 -7.85 -9.79
CA ILE A 119 -1.47 -8.39 -8.80
C ILE A 119 -1.36 -9.90 -9.04
N GLY A 120 -0.17 -10.30 -9.50
CA GLY A 120 0.18 -11.68 -9.73
C GLY A 120 0.91 -12.29 -8.52
N THR A 121 1.10 -13.60 -8.61
CA THR A 121 2.03 -14.33 -7.74
C THR A 121 3.17 -14.86 -8.59
N HIS A 122 4.39 -14.44 -8.30
CA HIS A 122 5.60 -14.87 -9.00
C HIS A 122 6.31 -15.95 -8.18
N LEU A 123 6.50 -17.13 -8.75
CA LEU A 123 7.22 -18.22 -8.09
C LEU A 123 8.72 -18.05 -8.28
N THR A 124 9.48 -18.09 -7.19
CA THR A 124 10.92 -17.83 -7.19
C THR A 124 11.66 -18.73 -6.20
N GLU A 125 12.98 -18.61 -6.18
CA GLU A 125 13.84 -19.18 -5.15
C GLU A 125 14.98 -18.22 -4.81
N VAL A 126 15.59 -18.42 -3.65
CA VAL A 126 16.82 -17.73 -3.27
C VAL A 126 17.96 -18.20 -4.18
N VAL A 127 18.58 -17.27 -4.92
CA VAL A 127 19.75 -17.56 -5.76
C VAL A 127 21.05 -16.98 -5.20
N ALA A 128 20.96 -15.98 -4.31
CA ALA A 128 22.09 -15.47 -3.55
C ALA A 128 21.66 -14.86 -2.21
N VAL A 129 22.58 -14.87 -1.24
CA VAL A 129 22.42 -14.23 0.07
C VAL A 129 23.72 -13.51 0.42
N SER A 130 23.61 -12.28 0.92
CA SER A 130 24.75 -11.51 1.42
C SER A 130 24.36 -10.68 2.64
N ASP A 131 25.24 -10.63 3.64
CA ASP A 131 25.09 -9.73 4.78
C ASP A 131 25.57 -8.34 4.38
N VAL A 132 24.70 -7.33 4.47
CA VAL A 132 25.05 -5.92 4.23
C VAL A 132 25.69 -5.35 5.49
N HIS A 133 25.04 -5.56 6.63
CA HIS A 133 25.55 -5.34 7.98
C HIS A 133 24.82 -6.30 8.95
N PRO A 134 25.18 -6.38 10.25
CA PRO A 134 24.63 -7.40 11.15
C PRO A 134 23.09 -7.44 11.28
N HIS A 135 22.41 -6.34 10.97
CA HIS A 135 20.94 -6.23 11.05
C HIS A 135 20.26 -6.07 9.69
N LEU A 136 20.98 -6.30 8.59
CA LEU A 136 20.42 -6.22 7.24
C LEU A 136 21.04 -7.24 6.30
N ARG A 137 20.17 -8.02 5.66
CA ARG A 137 20.55 -8.98 4.61
C ARG A 137 20.02 -8.56 3.27
N GLN A 138 20.85 -8.67 2.25
CA GLN A 138 20.38 -8.71 0.88
C GLN A 138 20.13 -10.16 0.48
N ILE A 139 18.91 -10.44 0.03
CA ILE A 139 18.51 -11.72 -0.53
C ILE A 139 18.13 -11.50 -1.99
N THR A 140 18.76 -12.27 -2.87
CA THR A 140 18.45 -12.25 -4.30
C THR A 140 17.49 -13.39 -4.62
N PHE A 141 16.34 -13.06 -5.19
CA PHE A 141 15.37 -14.01 -5.72
C PHE A 141 15.52 -14.13 -7.24
N GLY A 142 15.39 -15.34 -7.74
CA GLY A 142 15.41 -15.63 -9.17
C GLY A 142 14.76 -16.97 -9.50
N GLY A 143 14.86 -17.37 -10.76
CA GLY A 143 14.30 -18.64 -11.24
C GLY A 143 12.76 -18.65 -11.29
N GLY A 144 12.19 -19.86 -11.23
CA GLY A 144 10.75 -20.08 -11.32
C GLY A 144 10.14 -19.50 -12.59
N ASP A 145 9.11 -18.65 -12.44
CA ASP A 145 8.40 -18.02 -13.55
C ASP A 145 8.73 -16.54 -13.76
N LEU A 146 9.62 -15.99 -12.93
CA LEU A 146 9.90 -14.55 -12.81
C LEU A 146 10.25 -13.90 -14.15
N ALA A 147 10.98 -14.61 -15.02
CA ALA A 147 11.40 -14.14 -16.34
C ALA A 147 10.23 -13.81 -17.30
N THR A 148 9.03 -14.33 -17.02
CA THR A 148 7.87 -14.22 -17.91
C THR A 148 6.66 -13.57 -17.24
N THR A 149 6.66 -13.46 -15.91
CA THR A 149 5.51 -12.99 -15.14
C THR A 149 5.73 -11.63 -14.51
N PHE A 150 6.98 -11.17 -14.39
CA PHE A 150 7.30 -10.00 -13.58
C PHE A 150 7.88 -8.83 -14.38
N ASP A 151 7.26 -7.66 -14.21
CA ASP A 151 7.77 -6.36 -14.62
C ASP A 151 7.57 -5.34 -13.47
N PRO A 152 8.57 -4.51 -13.11
CA PRO A 152 8.40 -3.48 -12.07
C PRO A 152 7.39 -2.41 -12.45
N VAL A 153 6.58 -1.96 -11.49
CA VAL A 153 5.50 -0.97 -11.70
C VAL A 153 5.79 0.43 -11.14
N GLY A 154 7.01 0.66 -10.63
CA GLY A 154 7.43 1.95 -10.07
C GLY A 154 8.79 1.86 -9.36
N PRO A 155 9.36 3.00 -8.93
CA PRO A 155 10.67 3.02 -8.29
C PRO A 155 10.68 2.53 -6.84
N ASP A 156 9.54 2.61 -6.14
CA ASP A 156 9.35 2.06 -4.79
C ASP A 156 8.68 0.67 -4.81
N CYS A 157 8.79 -0.04 -5.94
CA CYS A 157 8.10 -1.31 -6.19
C CYS A 157 8.20 -2.29 -5.02
N PHE A 158 7.10 -2.90 -4.59
CA PHE A 158 7.07 -3.80 -3.43
C PHE A 158 6.10 -4.97 -3.59
N PHE A 159 6.32 -6.04 -2.82
CA PHE A 159 5.54 -7.28 -2.84
C PHE A 159 5.30 -7.77 -1.43
N TYR A 160 4.23 -8.55 -1.24
CA TYR A 160 4.17 -9.43 -0.10
C TYR A 160 5.01 -10.68 -0.39
N VAL A 161 6.10 -10.88 0.36
CA VAL A 161 6.97 -12.05 0.21
C VAL A 161 6.35 -13.20 0.98
N LEU A 162 5.82 -14.19 0.25
CA LEU A 162 5.21 -15.39 0.79
C LEU A 162 6.29 -16.45 1.04
N LEU A 163 6.41 -16.82 2.31
CA LEU A 163 7.39 -17.75 2.85
C LEU A 163 6.70 -19.04 3.29
N PRO A 164 7.43 -20.18 3.29
CA PRO A 164 6.93 -21.43 3.83
C PRO A 164 6.40 -21.27 5.26
N PRO A 165 5.39 -22.07 5.67
CA PRO A 165 4.94 -22.11 7.05
C PRO A 165 6.10 -22.33 8.03
N PRO A 166 6.06 -21.76 9.25
CA PRO A 166 7.14 -21.91 10.22
C PRO A 166 7.55 -23.38 10.43
N GLY A 167 8.86 -23.66 10.32
CA GLY A 167 9.41 -25.01 10.46
C GLY A 167 9.31 -25.89 9.21
N ARG A 168 8.76 -25.38 8.10
CA ARG A 168 8.72 -26.08 6.80
C ARG A 168 9.64 -25.40 5.78
N THR A 169 10.05 -26.16 4.78
CA THR A 169 10.84 -25.70 3.63
C THR A 169 10.00 -25.64 2.34
N GLU A 170 8.88 -26.35 2.31
CA GLU A 170 7.96 -26.37 1.16
C GLU A 170 7.01 -25.18 1.20
N LEU A 171 6.90 -24.49 0.06
CA LEU A 171 5.92 -23.44 -0.16
C LEU A 171 4.69 -24.05 -0.88
N GLY A 172 3.58 -24.18 -0.16
CA GLY A 172 2.37 -24.85 -0.62
C GLY A 172 1.43 -24.00 -1.49
N ILE A 173 1.96 -23.01 -2.22
CA ILE A 173 1.17 -22.08 -3.04
C ILE A 173 1.71 -22.03 -4.48
N ASP A 174 0.86 -21.62 -5.40
CA ASP A 174 1.18 -21.42 -6.81
C ASP A 174 0.73 -20.03 -7.30
N GLN A 175 0.76 -19.81 -8.61
CA GLN A 175 0.40 -18.53 -9.24
C GLN A 175 -1.06 -18.10 -8.98
N THR A 176 -1.93 -19.04 -8.58
CA THR A 176 -3.35 -18.80 -8.32
C THR A 176 -3.64 -18.35 -6.88
N PHE A 177 -2.60 -18.06 -6.09
CA PHE A 177 -2.74 -17.60 -4.72
C PHE A 177 -3.69 -16.40 -4.61
N THR A 178 -4.64 -16.50 -3.67
CA THR A 178 -5.50 -15.42 -3.22
C THR A 178 -5.57 -15.42 -1.70
N TRP A 179 -5.85 -14.26 -1.10
CA TRP A 179 -6.07 -14.18 0.34
C TRP A 179 -7.31 -14.94 0.81
N GLU A 180 -8.31 -15.07 -0.06
CA GLU A 180 -9.49 -15.90 0.22
C GLU A 180 -9.10 -17.39 0.33
N ALA A 181 -8.27 -17.89 -0.58
CA ALA A 181 -7.74 -19.25 -0.50
C ALA A 181 -6.88 -19.43 0.75
N HIS A 182 -6.02 -18.46 1.06
CA HIS A 182 -5.19 -18.44 2.28
C HIS A 182 -6.04 -18.57 3.56
N ALA A 183 -7.09 -17.76 3.70
CA ALA A 183 -7.97 -17.76 4.86
C ALA A 183 -8.69 -19.11 5.09
N ARG A 184 -8.86 -19.91 4.02
CA ARG A 184 -9.45 -21.25 4.08
C ARG A 184 -8.44 -22.36 4.40
N MET A 185 -7.14 -22.08 4.34
CA MET A 185 -6.09 -23.05 4.67
C MET A 185 -6.01 -23.29 6.19
N PRO A 186 -5.70 -24.52 6.63
CA PRO A 186 -5.29 -24.77 8.01
C PRO A 186 -4.14 -23.85 8.42
N VAL A 187 -4.15 -23.32 9.64
CA VAL A 187 -3.17 -22.32 10.11
C VAL A 187 -1.73 -22.85 10.02
N GLU A 188 -1.51 -24.14 10.24
CA GLU A 188 -0.22 -24.82 10.14
C GLU A 188 0.31 -24.96 8.70
N ASP A 189 -0.56 -24.78 7.70
CA ASP A 189 -0.25 -24.86 6.28
C ASP A 189 -0.20 -23.47 5.62
N GLN A 190 -0.65 -22.43 6.33
CA GLN A 190 -0.66 -21.06 5.81
C GLN A 190 0.77 -20.54 5.61
N PRO A 191 1.11 -20.03 4.41
CA PRO A 191 2.34 -19.28 4.23
C PRO A 191 2.30 -18.02 5.10
N VAL A 192 3.48 -17.59 5.53
CA VAL A 192 3.69 -16.39 6.32
C VAL A 192 4.52 -15.39 5.53
N GLY A 193 4.50 -14.12 5.88
CA GLY A 193 5.27 -13.15 5.12
C GLY A 193 5.16 -11.74 5.65
N ALA A 194 5.70 -10.82 4.87
CA ALA A 194 5.54 -9.38 5.05
C ALA A 194 5.78 -8.68 3.71
N TYR A 195 5.45 -7.40 3.67
CA TYR A 195 5.80 -6.56 2.53
C TYR A 195 7.30 -6.24 2.53
N TYR A 196 7.91 -6.34 1.35
CA TYR A 196 9.29 -5.94 1.10
C TYR A 196 9.41 -5.21 -0.23
N THR A 197 10.33 -4.26 -0.26
CA THR A 197 10.64 -3.45 -1.42
C THR A 197 11.67 -4.15 -2.32
N LEU A 198 11.44 -4.04 -3.63
CA LEU A 198 12.41 -4.30 -4.68
C LEU A 198 13.57 -3.30 -4.58
N ARG A 199 14.76 -3.75 -4.21
CA ARG A 199 15.95 -2.89 -4.25
C ARG A 199 16.49 -2.75 -5.66
N ALA A 200 16.61 -3.85 -6.40
CA ALA A 200 17.17 -3.86 -7.74
C ALA A 200 16.56 -4.99 -8.58
N TRP A 201 16.34 -4.72 -9.87
CA TRP A 201 15.86 -5.70 -10.85
C TRP A 201 16.88 -5.86 -11.99
N ARG A 202 17.23 -7.11 -12.31
CA ARG A 202 18.12 -7.50 -13.41
C ARG A 202 17.35 -8.36 -14.41
N PRO A 203 16.64 -7.75 -15.39
CA PRO A 203 15.78 -8.48 -16.32
C PRO A 203 16.54 -9.51 -17.16
N GLU A 204 17.80 -9.26 -17.47
CA GLU A 204 18.63 -10.15 -18.27
C GLU A 204 18.95 -11.48 -17.58
N LYS A 205 18.83 -11.52 -16.25
CA LYS A 205 18.98 -12.74 -15.43
C LYS A 205 17.67 -13.23 -14.84
N ALA A 206 16.62 -12.42 -14.93
CA ALA A 206 15.42 -12.56 -14.12
C ALA A 206 15.76 -12.74 -12.62
N GLU A 207 16.49 -11.76 -12.08
CA GLU A 207 16.88 -11.71 -10.66
C GLU A 207 16.50 -10.38 -10.04
N LEU A 208 15.96 -10.42 -8.83
CA LEU A 208 15.72 -9.22 -8.02
C LEU A 208 16.37 -9.30 -6.65
N ASP A 209 16.81 -8.16 -6.15
CA ASP A 209 17.34 -8.01 -4.79
C ASP A 209 16.30 -7.42 -3.85
N ILE A 210 16.24 -7.96 -2.64
CA ILE A 210 15.49 -7.43 -1.52
C ILE A 210 16.43 -7.23 -0.33
N TRP A 211 16.28 -6.09 0.34
CA TRP A 211 16.93 -5.79 1.60
C TRP A 211 15.96 -6.12 2.74
N MET A 212 16.30 -7.13 3.54
CA MET A 212 15.49 -7.60 4.66
C MET A 212 16.15 -7.20 5.99
N VAL A 213 15.49 -6.32 6.73
CA VAL A 213 15.92 -5.91 8.08
C VAL A 213 15.74 -7.09 9.03
N LEU A 214 16.81 -7.44 9.74
CA LEU A 214 16.81 -8.47 10.76
C LEU A 214 16.46 -7.84 12.10
N HIS A 215 15.31 -8.23 12.64
CA HIS A 215 14.80 -7.71 13.91
C HIS A 215 14.22 -8.81 14.80
N GLY A 216 14.31 -8.59 16.11
CA GLY A 216 13.90 -9.53 17.15
C GLY A 216 14.86 -10.72 17.30
N GLU A 217 14.76 -11.41 18.43
CA GLU A 217 15.47 -12.67 18.71
C GLU A 217 14.48 -13.75 19.16
N GLY A 218 14.75 -15.01 18.77
CA GLY A 218 13.92 -16.15 19.17
C GLY A 218 12.45 -15.97 18.81
N ASP A 219 11.56 -16.22 19.78
CA ASP A 219 10.10 -16.13 19.62
C ASP A 219 9.57 -14.69 19.49
N HIS A 220 10.44 -13.67 19.60
CA HIS A 220 10.08 -12.27 19.46
C HIS A 220 10.29 -11.72 18.04
N ALA A 221 11.05 -12.43 17.21
CA ALA A 221 11.25 -12.08 15.82
C ALA A 221 10.01 -12.44 14.98
N GLY A 222 9.64 -11.54 14.06
CA GLY A 222 8.58 -11.84 13.09
C GLY A 222 8.99 -13.02 12.18
N PRO A 223 8.01 -13.72 11.57
CA PRO A 223 8.29 -14.89 10.73
C PRO A 223 9.24 -14.57 9.56
N ALA A 224 9.09 -13.40 8.95
CA ALA A 224 9.92 -12.98 7.81
C ALA A 224 11.38 -12.67 8.20
N SER A 225 11.60 -11.90 9.27
CA SER A 225 12.94 -11.65 9.82
C SER A 225 13.62 -12.96 10.24
N SER A 226 12.88 -13.83 10.95
CA SER A 226 13.38 -15.15 11.38
C SER A 226 13.78 -16.03 10.19
N TRP A 227 13.03 -15.98 9.10
CA TRP A 227 13.35 -16.70 7.86
C TRP A 227 14.57 -16.08 7.16
N ALA A 228 14.63 -14.76 7.03
CA ALA A 228 15.76 -14.07 6.39
C ALA A 228 17.10 -14.35 7.10
N ALA A 229 17.09 -14.45 8.43
CA ALA A 229 18.24 -14.81 9.25
C ALA A 229 18.81 -16.22 8.98
N ARG A 230 18.02 -17.12 8.37
CA ARG A 230 18.44 -18.49 8.03
C ARG A 230 18.35 -18.84 6.54
N ALA A 231 17.99 -17.87 5.70
CA ALA A 231 17.80 -18.08 4.28
C ALA A 231 19.07 -18.60 3.61
N GLN A 232 18.90 -19.54 2.69
CA GLN A 232 19.96 -20.17 1.93
C GLN A 232 19.55 -20.33 0.47
N VAL A 233 20.55 -20.46 -0.41
CA VAL A 233 20.32 -20.71 -1.84
C VAL A 233 19.46 -21.97 -2.02
N GLY A 234 18.42 -21.85 -2.83
CA GLY A 234 17.43 -22.89 -3.12
C GLY A 234 16.15 -22.82 -2.28
N ASP A 235 16.09 -21.98 -1.24
CA ASP A 235 14.86 -21.79 -0.47
C ASP A 235 13.75 -21.22 -1.37
N LYS A 236 12.56 -21.81 -1.31
CA LYS A 236 11.40 -21.44 -2.13
C LYS A 236 10.64 -20.27 -1.52
N VAL A 237 10.31 -19.29 -2.36
CA VAL A 237 9.56 -18.08 -1.99
C VAL A 237 8.67 -17.65 -3.15
N ALA A 238 7.52 -17.06 -2.86
CA ALA A 238 6.68 -16.44 -3.87
C ALA A 238 6.50 -14.95 -3.57
N LEU A 239 6.29 -14.17 -4.62
CA LEU A 239 6.14 -12.73 -4.53
C LEU A 239 4.74 -12.36 -4.99
N TRP A 240 3.90 -11.87 -4.08
CA TRP A 240 2.55 -11.41 -4.41
C TRP A 240 2.53 -9.90 -4.61
N GLY A 241 2.44 -9.47 -5.87
CA GLY A 241 2.64 -8.09 -6.31
C GLY A 241 2.80 -8.03 -7.84
N PRO A 242 3.58 -7.06 -8.36
CA PRO A 242 4.13 -5.90 -7.68
C PRO A 242 3.11 -4.81 -7.34
N ARG A 243 3.50 -3.87 -6.49
CA ARG A 243 2.77 -2.63 -6.16
C ARG A 243 3.72 -1.43 -6.11
N THR A 244 3.19 -0.22 -6.19
CA THR A 244 3.93 1.04 -6.01
C THR A 244 3.06 2.06 -5.27
N ALA A 245 3.66 2.88 -4.42
CA ALA A 245 3.00 4.01 -3.75
C ALA A 245 3.57 5.37 -4.21
N PHE A 246 4.56 5.37 -5.10
CA PHE A 246 5.23 6.56 -5.60
C PHE A 246 4.54 7.10 -6.86
N HIS A 247 3.70 8.12 -6.68
CA HIS A 247 2.90 8.76 -7.73
C HIS A 247 3.04 10.29 -7.64
N PRO A 248 4.21 10.87 -7.98
CA PRO A 248 4.39 12.31 -7.93
C PRO A 248 3.50 13.02 -8.97
N PRO A 249 2.82 14.13 -8.62
CA PRO A 249 2.08 14.94 -9.58
C PRO A 249 2.97 15.47 -10.71
N ASP A 250 2.34 15.75 -11.86
CA ASP A 250 3.02 16.40 -12.99
C ASP A 250 3.65 17.74 -12.57
N GLY A 251 4.90 17.96 -12.97
CA GLY A 251 5.64 19.17 -12.62
C GLY A 251 6.40 19.09 -11.29
N THR A 252 6.38 17.95 -10.59
CA THR A 252 7.26 17.69 -9.45
C THR A 252 8.74 17.80 -9.88
N ASP A 253 9.52 18.66 -9.22
CA ASP A 253 10.96 18.84 -9.47
C ASP A 253 11.83 18.71 -8.19
N HIS A 254 11.18 18.63 -7.02
CA HIS A 254 11.83 18.39 -5.73
C HIS A 254 11.14 17.25 -4.96
N LEU A 255 11.94 16.35 -4.41
CA LEU A 255 11.48 15.26 -3.55
C LEU A 255 11.93 15.49 -2.10
N VAL A 256 11.06 15.21 -1.15
CA VAL A 256 11.45 14.96 0.24
C VAL A 256 11.20 13.48 0.53
N LEU A 257 12.27 12.73 0.74
CA LEU A 257 12.23 11.28 0.96
C LEU A 257 12.48 10.98 2.44
N VAL A 258 11.56 10.31 3.12
CA VAL A 258 11.61 10.11 4.58
C VAL A 258 11.51 8.63 4.90
N GLY A 259 12.44 8.08 5.68
CA GLY A 259 12.32 6.68 6.07
C GLY A 259 13.31 6.23 7.13
N ASP A 260 12.95 5.18 7.82
CA ASP A 260 13.88 4.38 8.63
C ASP A 260 14.55 3.30 7.75
N GLU A 261 15.35 2.43 8.36
CA GLU A 261 16.07 1.36 7.66
C GLU A 261 15.18 0.46 6.79
N THR A 262 13.87 0.37 7.07
CA THR A 262 12.90 -0.41 6.29
C THR A 262 12.43 0.31 5.03
N GLY A 263 12.44 1.65 5.03
CA GLY A 263 12.08 2.49 3.88
C GLY A 263 13.26 2.80 2.94
N LEU A 264 14.49 2.66 3.43
CA LEU A 264 15.71 2.95 2.64
C LEU A 264 15.82 2.22 1.30
N PRO A 265 15.39 0.95 1.13
CA PRO A 265 15.45 0.30 -0.18
C PRO A 265 14.60 1.03 -1.25
N ALA A 266 13.43 1.54 -0.87
CA ALA A 266 12.55 2.29 -1.77
C ALA A 266 13.11 3.69 -2.06
N ILE A 267 13.68 4.35 -1.04
CA ILE A 267 14.40 5.63 -1.22
C ILE A 267 15.53 5.45 -2.24
N ALA A 268 16.31 4.38 -2.13
CA ALA A 268 17.36 4.07 -3.09
C ALA A 268 16.80 3.87 -4.51
N GLY A 269 15.71 3.09 -4.66
CA GLY A 269 15.04 2.90 -5.95
C GLY A 269 14.50 4.20 -6.56
N ILE A 270 13.96 5.11 -5.74
CA ILE A 270 13.53 6.44 -6.18
C ILE A 270 14.70 7.28 -6.66
N ILE A 271 15.82 7.31 -5.92
CA ILE A 271 17.02 8.06 -6.33
C ILE A 271 17.58 7.53 -7.67
N ASP A 272 17.61 6.21 -7.85
CA ASP A 272 18.02 5.55 -9.10
C ASP A 272 17.11 5.97 -10.28
N TRP A 273 15.80 6.13 -10.02
CA TRP A 273 14.81 6.50 -11.04
C TRP A 273 14.78 7.99 -11.42
N MET A 274 15.12 8.89 -10.49
CA MET A 274 14.93 10.34 -10.65
C MET A 274 15.29 10.85 -12.07
N PRO A 275 14.48 11.72 -12.70
CA PRO A 275 14.88 12.42 -13.92
C PRO A 275 16.04 13.40 -13.72
N ASP A 276 16.73 13.76 -14.81
CA ASP A 276 17.76 14.81 -14.76
C ASP A 276 17.17 16.16 -14.32
N GLY A 277 17.89 16.85 -13.44
CA GLY A 277 17.46 18.14 -12.89
C GLY A 277 16.50 18.07 -11.70
N MET A 278 15.90 16.90 -11.43
CA MET A 278 15.14 16.67 -10.20
C MET A 278 16.08 16.63 -9.00
N THR A 279 15.67 17.23 -7.89
CA THR A 279 16.44 17.28 -6.64
C THR A 279 15.74 16.50 -5.53
N ALA A 280 16.47 16.06 -4.51
CA ALA A 280 15.89 15.37 -3.36
C ALA A 280 16.58 15.75 -2.05
N THR A 281 15.78 15.91 -1.00
CA THR A 281 16.25 15.90 0.39
C THR A 281 15.84 14.60 1.06
N VAL A 282 16.80 13.81 1.52
CA VAL A 282 16.53 12.50 2.16
C VAL A 282 16.72 12.62 3.67
N LEU A 283 15.71 12.23 4.43
CA LEU A 283 15.75 12.06 5.87
C LEU A 283 15.79 10.57 6.19
N ALA A 284 16.97 10.07 6.55
CA ALA A 284 17.25 8.64 6.71
C ALA A 284 17.58 8.30 8.16
N GLU A 285 16.68 7.62 8.86
CA GLU A 285 16.92 7.12 10.22
C GLU A 285 17.52 5.71 10.19
N VAL A 286 18.60 5.51 10.95
CA VAL A 286 19.21 4.18 11.19
C VAL A 286 19.67 4.09 12.66
N ALA A 287 20.03 2.89 13.13
CA ALA A 287 20.46 2.73 14.52
C ALA A 287 21.72 3.55 14.83
N GLU A 288 22.73 3.44 13.98
CA GLU A 288 24.06 4.04 14.15
C GLU A 288 24.78 4.24 12.80
N GLU A 289 25.93 4.91 12.82
CA GLU A 289 26.70 5.21 11.60
C GLU A 289 27.15 3.97 10.81
N SER A 290 27.47 2.87 11.49
CA SER A 290 27.85 1.59 10.88
C SER A 290 26.72 0.90 10.11
N GLU A 291 25.48 1.30 10.34
CA GLU A 291 24.28 0.72 9.71
C GLU A 291 23.75 1.58 8.56
N ARG A 292 24.48 2.62 8.16
CA ARG A 292 24.15 3.37 6.95
C ARG A 292 24.20 2.46 5.74
N GLN A 293 23.08 2.37 5.04
CA GLN A 293 22.99 1.69 3.76
C GLN A 293 23.59 2.60 2.67
N GLU A 294 24.27 2.03 1.69
CA GLU A 294 24.81 2.81 0.58
C GLU A 294 23.64 3.26 -0.33
N LEU A 295 23.26 4.53 -0.21
CA LEU A 295 22.29 5.16 -1.10
C LEU A 295 23.00 5.66 -2.38
N PRO A 296 22.33 5.65 -3.54
CA PRO A 296 22.96 6.11 -4.78
C PRO A 296 23.44 7.57 -4.68
N SER A 297 24.70 7.80 -5.04
CA SER A 297 25.27 9.15 -5.06
C SER A 297 24.85 9.88 -6.34
N ARG A 298 24.07 10.95 -6.19
CA ARG A 298 23.55 11.74 -7.31
C ARG A 298 23.62 13.25 -7.03
N ALA A 299 23.97 14.03 -8.04
CA ALA A 299 23.96 15.48 -7.92
C ALA A 299 22.54 15.99 -7.66
N GLY A 300 22.38 16.91 -6.71
CA GLY A 300 21.06 17.42 -6.30
C GLY A 300 20.33 16.52 -5.30
N VAL A 301 20.97 15.46 -4.79
CA VAL A 301 20.46 14.64 -3.69
C VAL A 301 21.28 14.91 -2.43
N ASP A 302 20.62 15.44 -1.41
CA ASP A 302 21.20 15.72 -0.11
C ASP A 302 20.64 14.73 0.93
N VAL A 303 21.52 13.94 1.54
CA VAL A 303 21.14 12.92 2.54
C VAL A 303 21.46 13.40 3.96
N ILE A 304 20.43 13.49 4.79
CA ILE A 304 20.50 13.79 6.22
C ILE A 304 20.31 12.48 6.98
N TRP A 305 21.42 11.93 7.47
CA TRP A 305 21.40 10.74 8.31
C TRP A 305 21.04 11.09 9.75
N LEU A 306 20.08 10.37 10.31
CA LEU A 306 19.59 10.48 11.67
C LEU A 306 19.93 9.19 12.40
N HIS A 307 20.63 9.29 13.52
CA HIS A 307 21.09 8.13 14.29
C HIS A 307 20.31 8.02 15.58
N ARG A 308 19.78 6.84 15.88
CA ARG A 308 19.07 6.58 17.14
C ARG A 308 19.98 6.54 18.36
N GLU A 309 21.28 6.32 18.16
CA GLU A 309 22.30 6.30 19.22
C GLU A 309 21.92 5.42 20.43
N GLY A 310 21.40 4.21 20.13
CA GLY A 310 21.00 3.23 21.14
C GLY A 310 19.52 3.30 21.58
N ALA A 311 18.75 4.28 21.10
CA ALA A 311 17.30 4.24 21.25
C ALA A 311 16.67 3.11 20.43
N GLU A 312 15.58 2.52 20.94
CA GLU A 312 14.85 1.46 20.27
C GLU A 312 14.19 1.99 18.97
N ALA A 313 14.18 1.18 17.92
CA ALA A 313 13.54 1.52 16.66
C ALA A 313 12.06 1.89 16.88
N GLY A 314 11.58 2.94 16.19
CA GLY A 314 10.18 3.38 16.31
C GLY A 314 9.83 4.13 17.60
N THR A 315 10.81 4.41 18.46
CA THR A 315 10.59 5.15 19.73
C THR A 315 11.04 6.61 19.70
N THR A 316 11.70 7.03 18.62
CA THR A 316 12.25 8.39 18.49
C THR A 316 11.32 9.32 17.71
N SER A 317 11.59 10.63 17.77
CA SER A 317 10.94 11.65 16.95
C SER A 317 11.83 12.15 15.81
N LEU A 318 12.97 11.51 15.55
CA LEU A 318 14.05 12.03 14.70
C LEU A 318 13.56 12.44 13.31
N LEU A 319 12.82 11.55 12.62
CA LEU A 319 12.28 11.84 11.29
C LEU A 319 11.33 13.05 11.28
N ALA A 320 10.44 13.14 12.27
CA ALA A 320 9.48 14.25 12.36
C ALA A 320 10.17 15.57 12.73
N ASP A 321 11.16 15.54 13.62
CA ASP A 321 11.93 16.73 14.01
C ASP A 321 12.80 17.23 12.86
N ALA A 322 13.42 16.32 12.11
CA ALA A 322 14.18 16.66 10.92
C ALA A 322 13.29 17.27 9.83
N ALA A 323 12.10 16.70 9.58
CA ALA A 323 11.13 17.26 8.65
C ALA A 323 10.69 18.68 9.04
N ARG A 324 10.48 18.95 10.33
CA ARG A 324 10.17 20.29 10.84
C ARG A 324 11.31 21.28 10.65
N ALA A 325 12.55 20.81 10.76
CA ALA A 325 13.75 21.62 10.63
C ALA A 325 14.10 21.99 9.18
N LEU A 326 13.46 21.36 8.18
CA LEU A 326 13.69 21.68 6.77
C LEU A 326 13.35 23.16 6.47
N PRO A 327 14.10 23.79 5.53
CA PRO A 327 13.75 25.11 5.03
C PRO A 327 12.37 25.10 4.34
N PRO A 328 11.80 26.28 4.01
CA PRO A 328 10.60 26.33 3.18
C PRO A 328 10.75 25.47 1.91
N LEU A 329 9.76 24.62 1.67
CA LEU A 329 9.74 23.70 0.55
C LEU A 329 9.23 24.41 -0.71
N PRO A 330 9.77 24.09 -1.91
CA PRO A 330 9.17 24.50 -3.18
C PRO A 330 7.71 24.04 -3.29
N GLU A 331 6.87 24.79 -4.02
CA GLU A 331 5.46 24.41 -4.27
C GLU A 331 5.36 23.09 -5.05
N SER A 332 6.36 22.77 -5.88
CA SER A 332 6.50 21.55 -6.69
C SER A 332 7.08 20.35 -5.90
N THR A 333 6.99 20.36 -4.57
CA THR A 333 7.55 19.29 -3.73
C THR A 333 6.61 18.11 -3.61
N TYR A 334 7.15 16.91 -3.88
CA TYR A 334 6.51 15.65 -3.51
C TYR A 334 7.18 15.03 -2.29
N VAL A 335 6.39 14.71 -1.26
CA VAL A 335 6.87 14.02 -0.06
C VAL A 335 6.53 12.54 -0.15
N TRP A 336 7.54 11.69 -0.15
CA TRP A 336 7.37 10.25 -0.08
C TRP A 336 8.08 9.68 1.14
N GLY A 337 7.52 8.65 1.75
CA GLY A 337 8.22 7.94 2.81
C GLY A 337 7.62 6.60 3.20
N GLY A 338 8.48 5.77 3.78
CA GLY A 338 8.14 4.45 4.30
C GLY A 338 8.87 4.20 5.62
N GLY A 339 8.15 3.73 6.64
CA GLY A 339 8.76 3.43 7.94
C GLY A 339 7.74 3.19 9.03
N GLU A 340 8.12 3.46 10.27
CA GLU A 340 7.25 3.25 11.43
C GLU A 340 5.98 4.14 11.40
N SER A 341 4.85 3.55 11.74
CA SER A 341 3.52 4.16 11.69
C SER A 341 3.40 5.52 12.40
N LYS A 342 3.81 5.66 13.67
CA LYS A 342 3.77 6.93 14.41
C LYS A 342 4.69 7.98 13.78
N ALA A 343 5.89 7.57 13.33
CA ALA A 343 6.81 8.48 12.65
C ALA A 343 6.20 9.02 11.35
N MET A 344 5.63 8.15 10.52
CA MET A 344 4.98 8.54 9.26
C MET A 344 3.76 9.43 9.50
N THR A 345 2.93 9.13 10.49
CA THR A 345 1.80 9.99 10.89
C THR A 345 2.27 11.36 11.36
N ALA A 346 3.31 11.42 12.18
CA ALA A 346 3.85 12.68 12.68
C ALA A 346 4.44 13.57 11.56
N VAL A 347 5.12 12.96 10.58
CA VAL A 347 5.61 13.66 9.38
C VAL A 347 4.44 14.14 8.52
N ARG A 348 3.45 13.27 8.27
CA ARG A 348 2.24 13.59 7.47
C ARG A 348 1.52 14.80 8.05
N ARG A 349 1.28 14.81 9.36
CA ARG A 349 0.65 15.92 10.07
C ARG A 349 1.41 17.23 9.87
N HIS A 350 2.73 17.21 9.97
CA HIS A 350 3.54 18.41 9.75
C HIS A 350 3.42 18.93 8.31
N VAL A 351 3.63 18.07 7.32
CA VAL A 351 3.66 18.51 5.91
C VAL A 351 2.28 18.91 5.39
N ARG A 352 1.20 18.28 5.85
CA ARG A 352 -0.18 18.66 5.45
C ARG A 352 -0.71 19.85 6.24
N ASN A 353 -0.59 19.84 7.57
CA ASN A 353 -1.27 20.84 8.41
C ASN A 353 -0.44 22.11 8.60
N ASP A 354 0.87 21.98 8.79
CA ASP A 354 1.74 23.13 9.07
C ASP A 354 2.34 23.72 7.79
N ARG A 355 2.63 22.87 6.78
CA ARG A 355 3.21 23.29 5.49
C ARG A 355 2.18 23.43 4.37
N GLY A 356 0.96 22.91 4.56
CA GLY A 356 -0.14 23.08 3.60
C GLY A 356 0.01 22.30 2.30
N LEU A 357 0.78 21.22 2.27
CA LEU A 357 0.89 20.38 1.07
C LEU A 357 -0.44 19.67 0.78
N ASP A 358 -0.80 19.64 -0.50
CA ASP A 358 -1.97 18.92 -0.98
C ASP A 358 -1.83 17.41 -0.76
N ARG A 359 -2.96 16.72 -0.60
CA ARG A 359 -3.00 15.27 -0.35
C ARG A 359 -2.23 14.49 -1.44
N GLU A 360 -2.35 14.88 -2.70
CA GLU A 360 -1.70 14.24 -3.84
C GLU A 360 -0.17 14.44 -3.84
N SER A 361 0.32 15.45 -3.12
CA SER A 361 1.76 15.74 -3.00
C SER A 361 2.43 14.97 -1.85
N VAL A 362 1.72 14.05 -1.17
CA VAL A 362 2.21 13.34 0.02
C VAL A 362 1.83 11.86 -0.01
N ALA A 363 2.83 10.97 -0.05
CA ALA A 363 2.68 9.53 0.10
C ALA A 363 3.58 9.00 1.23
N LEU A 364 3.02 8.91 2.44
CA LEU A 364 3.72 8.40 3.63
C LEU A 364 3.10 7.08 4.07
N VAL A 365 3.81 5.98 3.90
CA VAL A 365 3.30 4.61 4.08
C VAL A 365 3.83 4.01 5.38
N ALA A 366 2.93 3.55 6.24
CA ALA A 366 3.31 2.82 7.45
C ALA A 366 3.75 1.39 7.07
N TYR A 367 5.05 1.13 7.05
CA TYR A 367 5.62 -0.18 6.70
C TYR A 367 5.55 -1.15 7.87
N TRP A 368 5.70 -0.63 9.08
CA TRP A 368 5.63 -1.40 10.30
C TRP A 368 5.12 -0.55 11.45
N ARG A 369 4.82 -1.21 12.57
CA ARG A 369 4.26 -0.56 13.74
C ARG A 369 4.95 -1.09 14.99
N HIS A 370 5.41 -0.17 15.82
CA HIS A 370 5.98 -0.55 17.10
C HIS A 370 4.90 -1.18 18.01
N LYS A 371 5.25 -2.18 18.82
CA LYS A 371 4.28 -2.94 19.65
C LYS A 371 3.52 -2.07 20.65
N ALA A 372 4.10 -0.96 21.07
CA ALA A 372 3.48 0.01 21.98
C ALA A 372 2.56 1.03 21.28
N THR A 373 2.45 1.00 19.95
CA THR A 373 1.53 1.85 19.19
C THR A 373 0.13 1.27 19.26
N THR A 374 -0.83 2.04 19.78
CA THR A 374 -2.26 1.66 19.90
C THR A 374 -3.08 2.24 18.75
N ASP A 375 -4.27 1.68 18.44
CA ASP A 375 -5.08 2.16 17.31
C ASP A 375 -5.53 3.61 17.52
N ALA A 376 -5.73 4.00 18.78
CA ALA A 376 -5.97 5.40 19.16
C ALA A 376 -4.80 6.35 18.85
N ASP A 377 -3.58 5.85 18.65
CA ASP A 377 -2.44 6.65 18.22
C ASP A 377 -2.40 6.85 16.69
N VAL A 378 -3.17 6.06 15.94
CA VAL A 378 -3.23 6.05 14.46
C VAL A 378 -4.55 6.65 13.97
N ASP A 379 -5.67 6.35 14.63
CA ASP A 379 -7.05 6.72 14.30
C ASP A 379 -7.56 7.97 15.06
N SER A 380 -6.68 8.73 15.73
CA SER A 380 -7.08 10.01 16.36
C SER A 380 -7.40 11.13 15.35
N GLU A 381 -7.72 10.80 14.10
CA GLU A 381 -8.14 11.72 13.04
C GLU A 381 -9.55 11.40 12.56
#